data_AF-A0A1K0FC04-F1
#
_entry.id   AF-A0A1K0FC04-F1
#
_cell.length_a   1.000
_cell.length_b   1.000
_cell.length_c   1.000
_cell.angle_alpha   90.00
_cell.angle_beta   90.00
_cell.angle_gamma   90.00
#
_symmetry.space_group_name_H-M   'P 1'
#
loop_
_entity.id
_entity.type
_entity.pdbx_description
1 polymer ?
#
loop_
_entity_poly.entity_id
_entity_poly.type
_entity_poly.pdbx_seq_one_letter_code
_entity_poly.pdbx_strand_id
1 'polypeptide(L)'
;MTVSTDSDSDPDPDAAASAAARAGEPTRTGAHRFGVGWLALVLTFGLLVGAGAGFLGPRLLGTPKDDSAEAGFLRDMSTHHAQAVEMSMIAHANSADAQVVTLSGDIALTQHGQISTMLAWLREWNLSPTGSQPAMAWMPGAEGSVRNGLMPGMATPDQLATLRKATGKDLDIQYLTLMRQHHLGGIHMAQGVLELSDEEKVTGLAQTMVNGQQSEINLIDTMLKRIQQG
;
A
#
# COMPACT_ATOMS: atom_id res chain seq x y z
N MET A 1 -82.19 -11.47 26.19
CA MET A 1 -82.52 -12.88 25.95
C MET A 1 -81.46 -13.69 26.68
N THR A 2 -81.89 -14.41 27.72
CA THR A 2 -81.24 -15.56 28.43
C THR A 2 -79.80 -15.34 28.93
N VAL A 3 -79.53 -15.09 30.23
CA VAL A 3 -79.76 -15.93 31.44
C VAL A 3 -79.16 -17.34 31.33
N SER A 4 -78.10 -17.58 32.11
CA SER A 4 -77.89 -18.73 33.02
C SER A 4 -76.68 -18.35 33.91
N THR A 5 -76.82 -17.97 35.19
CA THR A 5 -77.11 -18.79 36.40
C THR A 5 -76.10 -19.92 36.56
N ASP A 6 -75.53 -20.24 37.71
CA ASP A 6 -75.57 -19.72 39.08
C ASP A 6 -74.47 -20.51 39.84
N SER A 7 -73.86 -19.92 40.88
CA SER A 7 -74.00 -20.32 42.30
C SER A 7 -73.50 -21.74 42.60
N ASP A 8 -72.66 -21.98 43.60
CA ASP A 8 -72.92 -21.79 45.03
C ASP A 8 -71.73 -22.49 45.76
N SER A 9 -71.20 -22.17 46.95
CA SER A 9 -71.58 -21.32 48.07
C SER A 9 -70.37 -21.14 49.01
N ASP A 10 -70.11 -19.90 49.46
CA ASP A 10 -69.96 -19.36 50.85
C ASP A 10 -69.46 -20.23 52.06
N PRO A 11 -69.08 -19.64 53.22
CA PRO A 11 -68.52 -18.30 53.50
C PRO A 11 -67.36 -18.25 54.55
N ASP A 12 -66.81 -17.03 54.70
CA ASP A 12 -65.93 -16.41 55.73
C ASP A 12 -66.40 -16.64 57.20
N PRO A 13 -65.60 -16.41 58.30
CA PRO A 13 -64.92 -15.12 58.58
C PRO A 13 -63.68 -15.11 59.53
N ASP A 14 -63.03 -13.94 59.59
CA ASP A 14 -62.38 -13.30 60.76
C ASP A 14 -61.21 -13.98 61.51
N ALA A 15 -60.01 -13.40 61.35
CA ALA A 15 -59.11 -12.89 62.43
C ALA A 15 -57.68 -12.69 61.87
N ALA A 16 -57.34 -11.54 61.27
CA ALA A 16 -56.80 -10.37 61.98
C ALA A 16 -55.71 -10.75 63.02
N ALA A 17 -54.43 -10.61 62.69
CA ALA A 17 -53.62 -9.38 62.78
C ALA A 17 -52.72 -9.34 64.04
N SER A 18 -51.41 -9.38 63.81
CA SER A 18 -50.31 -9.18 64.76
C SER A 18 -49.12 -8.71 63.90
N ALA A 19 -48.34 -7.66 64.17
CA ALA A 19 -48.21 -6.79 65.33
C ALA A 19 -47.51 -5.48 64.94
N ALA A 20 -47.64 -4.52 65.85
CA ALA A 20 -46.67 -3.50 66.24
C ALA A 20 -46.50 -2.22 65.39
N ALA A 21 -47.04 -1.17 66.00
CA ALA A 21 -46.80 0.25 65.77
C ALA A 21 -45.32 0.68 65.92
N ARG A 22 -44.93 1.58 65.00
CA ARG A 22 -44.28 2.90 65.19
C ARG A 22 -43.00 3.05 66.03
N ALA A 23 -42.00 3.58 65.29
CA ALA A 23 -41.25 4.82 65.52
C ALA A 23 -39.78 4.71 65.98
N GLY A 24 -38.89 5.05 65.05
CA GLY A 24 -37.48 5.38 65.24
C GLY A 24 -36.78 5.60 63.89
N GLU A 25 -36.82 6.82 63.34
CA GLU A 25 -35.93 7.28 62.25
C GLU A 25 -34.51 7.60 62.79
N PRO A 26 -33.47 7.88 61.96
CA PRO A 26 -33.20 7.51 60.56
C PRO A 26 -31.77 6.95 60.37
N THR A 27 -31.52 6.11 59.35
CA THR A 27 -30.15 5.90 58.85
C THR A 27 -30.10 6.02 57.33
N ARG A 28 -29.50 7.13 56.86
CA ARG A 28 -29.01 7.26 55.49
C ARG A 28 -27.81 6.33 55.31
N THR A 29 -27.97 5.34 54.44
CA THR A 29 -26.86 4.56 53.85
C THR A 29 -27.28 4.34 52.40
N GLY A 30 -26.71 4.99 51.40
CA GLY A 30 -25.33 4.91 50.98
C GLY A 30 -25.40 4.55 49.50
N ALA A 31 -25.30 5.55 48.64
CA ALA A 31 -25.53 5.44 47.20
C ALA A 31 -24.73 4.29 46.57
N HIS A 32 -25.34 3.63 45.58
CA HIS A 32 -24.72 2.66 44.69
C HIS A 32 -23.53 3.30 43.95
N ARG A 33 -22.33 3.26 44.56
CA ARG A 33 -21.08 3.80 43.97
C ARG A 33 -20.21 2.72 43.32
N PHE A 34 -20.75 1.53 43.06
CA PHE A 34 -20.01 0.43 42.41
C PHE A 34 -20.23 0.33 40.90
N GLY A 35 -21.21 1.02 40.31
CA GLY A 35 -21.53 0.91 38.87
C GLY A 35 -20.65 1.77 37.96
N VAL A 36 -20.33 3.00 38.36
CA VAL A 36 -19.61 3.96 37.48
C VAL A 36 -18.10 3.74 37.51
N GLY A 37 -17.53 3.40 38.67
CA GLY A 37 -16.09 3.15 38.80
C GLY A 37 -15.61 1.94 38.01
N TRP A 38 -16.41 0.87 37.98
CA TRP A 38 -16.09 -0.36 37.23
C TRP A 38 -16.22 -0.15 35.73
N LEU A 39 -17.25 0.58 35.28
CA LEU A 39 -17.44 0.91 33.86
C LEU A 39 -16.32 1.82 33.34
N ALA A 40 -15.88 2.81 34.14
CA ALA A 40 -14.76 3.67 33.79
C ALA A 40 -13.44 2.89 33.70
N LEU A 41 -13.24 1.88 34.55
CA LEU A 41 -12.05 1.01 34.53
C LEU A 41 -12.03 0.08 33.29
N VAL A 42 -13.17 -0.49 32.91
CA VAL A 42 -13.28 -1.30 31.68
C VAL A 42 -13.11 -0.43 30.43
N LEU A 43 -13.67 0.77 30.40
CA LEU A 43 -13.51 1.69 29.27
C LEU A 43 -12.08 2.19 29.14
N THR A 44 -11.42 2.54 30.25
CA THR A 44 -10.00 2.96 30.22
C THR A 44 -9.07 1.79 29.88
N PHE A 45 -9.30 0.59 30.40
CA PHE A 45 -8.54 -0.60 30.02
C PHE A 45 -8.77 -0.96 28.55
N GLY A 46 -10.01 -0.91 28.05
CA GLY A 46 -10.33 -1.11 26.64
C GLY A 46 -9.69 -0.07 25.73
N LEU A 47 -9.65 1.20 26.16
CA LEU A 47 -8.97 2.28 25.43
C LEU A 47 -7.44 2.08 25.43
N LEU A 48 -6.85 1.64 26.54
CA LEU A 48 -5.41 1.36 26.66
C LEU A 48 -4.99 0.11 25.87
N VAL A 49 -5.82 -0.94 25.86
CA VAL A 49 -5.59 -2.14 25.05
C VAL A 49 -5.82 -1.84 23.57
N GLY A 50 -6.85 -1.07 23.22
CA GLY A 50 -7.11 -0.65 21.83
C GLY A 50 -6.03 0.29 21.28
N ALA A 51 -5.58 1.25 22.07
CA ALA A 51 -4.46 2.13 21.70
C ALA A 51 -3.13 1.37 21.68
N GLY A 52 -2.92 0.46 22.63
CA GLY A 52 -1.77 -0.45 22.67
C GLY A 52 -1.74 -1.36 21.45
N ALA A 53 -2.84 -1.99 21.09
CA ALA A 53 -2.96 -2.83 19.89
C ALA A 53 -2.88 -2.02 18.59
N GLY A 54 -3.37 -0.78 18.55
CA GLY A 54 -3.19 0.11 17.40
C GLY A 54 -1.75 0.61 17.21
N PHE A 55 -1.00 0.76 18.31
CA PHE A 55 0.39 1.24 18.30
C PHE A 55 1.44 0.11 18.23
N LEU A 56 1.12 -1.08 18.77
CA LEU A 56 1.95 -2.28 18.78
C LEU A 56 1.54 -3.32 17.74
N GLY A 57 0.29 -3.35 17.27
CA GLY A 57 -0.21 -4.32 16.29
C GLY A 57 0.57 -4.30 14.97
N PRO A 58 0.85 -3.14 14.37
CA PRO A 58 1.72 -3.04 13.20
C PRO A 58 3.19 -3.36 13.48
N ARG A 59 3.61 -3.42 14.76
CA ARG A 59 4.96 -3.84 15.18
C ARG A 59 5.03 -5.34 15.53
N LEU A 60 3.88 -5.99 15.76
CA LEU A 60 3.76 -7.41 16.08
C LEU A 60 3.63 -8.26 14.81
N LEU A 61 3.06 -7.71 13.74
CA LEU A 61 3.26 -8.18 12.36
C LEU A 61 4.66 -7.70 11.94
N GLY A 62 5.63 -8.60 11.84
CA GLY A 62 7.03 -8.22 11.58
C GLY A 62 7.18 -7.41 10.29
N THR A 63 8.13 -6.48 10.25
CA THR A 63 8.50 -5.77 9.02
C THR A 63 9.15 -6.73 8.02
N PRO A 64 9.12 -6.44 6.71
CA PRO A 64 9.88 -7.19 5.72
C PRO A 64 11.34 -7.38 6.13
N LYS A 65 11.89 -8.56 5.84
CA LYS A 65 13.29 -8.91 6.12
C LYS A 65 14.19 -8.46 4.98
N ASP A 66 15.50 -8.44 5.22
CA ASP A 66 16.48 -8.01 4.23
C ASP A 66 16.48 -8.84 2.95
N ASP A 67 16.16 -10.13 3.06
CA ASP A 67 16.10 -11.12 1.98
C ASP A 67 14.68 -11.34 1.42
N SER A 68 13.72 -10.49 1.79
CA SER A 68 12.33 -10.64 1.35
C SER A 68 12.10 -10.15 -0.08
N ALA A 69 10.98 -10.57 -0.68
CA ALA A 69 10.54 -10.13 -2.00
C ALA A 69 10.38 -8.60 -2.06
N GLU A 70 9.80 -8.02 -1.01
CA GLU A 70 9.61 -6.58 -0.87
C GLU A 70 10.95 -5.84 -0.86
N ALA A 71 11.89 -6.26 0.00
CA ALA A 71 13.18 -5.60 0.11
C ALA A 71 13.97 -5.67 -1.20
N GLY A 72 13.99 -6.84 -1.84
CA GLY A 72 14.61 -7.04 -3.15
C GLY A 72 13.97 -6.18 -4.24
N PHE A 73 12.64 -6.24 -4.37
CA PHE A 73 11.88 -5.46 -5.35
C PHE A 73 12.11 -3.95 -5.20
N LEU A 74 12.04 -3.41 -3.98
CA LEU A 74 12.21 -1.97 -3.77
C LEU A 74 13.61 -1.49 -4.15
N ARG A 75 14.65 -2.27 -3.89
CA ARG A 75 16.05 -1.94 -4.26
C ARG A 75 16.25 -1.99 -5.77
N ASP A 76 15.78 -3.08 -6.37
CA ASP A 76 15.92 -3.34 -7.80
C ASP A 76 15.10 -2.36 -8.61
N MET A 77 13.83 -2.15 -8.26
CA MET A 77 12.97 -1.18 -8.94
C MET A 77 13.46 0.26 -8.75
N SER A 78 14.06 0.60 -7.60
CA SER A 78 14.70 1.92 -7.44
C SER A 78 15.86 2.13 -8.41
N THR A 79 16.70 1.10 -8.60
CA THR A 79 17.81 1.15 -9.56
C THR A 79 17.30 1.21 -11.00
N HIS A 80 16.26 0.43 -11.31
CA HIS A 80 15.60 0.42 -12.61
C HIS A 80 15.00 1.78 -12.94
N HIS A 81 14.22 2.37 -12.02
CA HIS A 81 13.63 3.70 -12.19
C HIS A 81 14.66 4.81 -12.33
N ALA A 82 15.81 4.71 -11.66
CA ALA A 82 16.86 5.71 -11.82
C ALA A 82 17.35 5.82 -13.28
N GLN A 83 17.40 4.70 -14.01
CA GLN A 83 17.76 4.71 -15.43
C GLN A 83 16.65 5.33 -16.30
N ALA A 84 15.37 5.08 -15.99
CA ALA A 84 14.28 5.76 -16.69
C ALA A 84 14.36 7.28 -16.51
N VAL A 85 14.58 7.76 -15.28
CA VAL A 85 14.76 9.19 -15.00
C VAL A 85 15.91 9.76 -15.81
N GLU A 86 17.05 9.07 -15.89
CA GLU A 86 18.18 9.50 -16.73
C GLU A 86 17.80 9.64 -18.21
N MET A 87 17.19 8.60 -18.80
CA MET A 87 16.77 8.62 -20.21
C MET A 87 15.76 9.73 -20.48
N SER A 88 14.80 9.91 -19.58
CA SER A 88 13.78 10.95 -19.66
C SER A 88 14.36 12.35 -19.58
N MET A 89 15.33 12.61 -18.69
CA MET A 89 15.99 13.92 -18.61
C MET A 89 16.77 14.26 -19.89
N ILE A 90 17.38 13.26 -20.55
CA ILE A 90 18.04 13.46 -21.85
C ILE A 90 17.01 13.89 -22.91
N ALA A 91 15.91 13.16 -23.03
CA ALA A 91 14.86 13.46 -24.00
C ALA A 91 14.18 14.81 -23.73
N HIS A 92 13.83 15.09 -22.48
CA HIS A 92 13.16 16.32 -22.07
C HIS A 92 13.98 17.56 -22.42
N ALA A 93 15.30 17.51 -22.23
CA ALA A 93 16.18 18.64 -22.48
C ALA A 93 16.49 18.88 -23.97
N ASN A 94 16.40 17.84 -24.82
CA ASN A 94 16.95 17.88 -26.19
C ASN A 94 15.93 17.62 -27.30
N SER A 95 14.70 17.19 -26.97
CA SER A 95 13.64 16.98 -27.95
C SER A 95 13.00 18.30 -28.38
N ALA A 96 12.66 18.39 -29.67
CA ALA A 96 11.83 19.47 -30.22
C ALA A 96 10.35 19.07 -30.34
N ASP A 97 10.01 17.80 -30.09
CA ASP A 97 8.63 17.33 -30.15
C ASP A 97 7.94 17.55 -28.79
N ALA A 98 6.94 18.42 -28.78
CA ALA A 98 6.24 18.79 -27.54
C ALA A 98 5.61 17.60 -26.80
N GLN A 99 5.17 16.55 -27.50
CA GLN A 99 4.61 15.36 -26.84
C GLN A 99 5.70 14.52 -26.17
N VAL A 100 6.89 14.42 -26.79
CA VAL A 100 8.05 13.75 -26.19
C VAL A 100 8.55 14.52 -24.97
N VAL A 101 8.61 15.85 -25.05
CA VAL A 101 8.98 16.70 -23.90
C VAL A 101 8.02 16.50 -22.73
N THR A 102 6.70 16.51 -22.97
CA THR A 102 5.71 16.26 -21.92
C THR A 102 5.84 14.86 -21.32
N LEU A 103 5.81 13.82 -22.15
CA LEU A 103 5.89 12.44 -21.70
C LEU A 103 7.16 12.17 -20.88
N SER A 104 8.31 12.68 -21.33
CA SER A 104 9.57 12.52 -20.61
C SER A 104 9.58 13.25 -19.27
N GLY A 105 8.99 14.44 -19.19
CA GLY A 105 8.82 15.14 -17.91
C GLY A 105 7.95 14.34 -16.93
N ASP A 106 6.81 13.82 -17.40
CA ASP A 106 5.86 13.07 -16.58
C ASP A 106 6.46 11.76 -16.04
N ILE A 107 7.16 11.00 -16.89
CA ILE A 107 7.85 9.76 -16.50
C ILE A 107 8.94 10.07 -15.47
N ALA A 108 9.77 11.10 -15.71
CA ALA A 108 10.85 11.47 -14.80
C ALA A 108 10.31 11.83 -13.40
N LEU A 109 9.26 12.64 -13.33
CA LEU A 109 8.64 13.05 -12.07
C LEU A 109 8.01 11.86 -11.34
N THR A 110 7.24 11.03 -12.06
CA THR A 110 6.54 9.88 -11.48
C THR A 110 7.53 8.87 -10.92
N GLN A 111 8.51 8.45 -11.73
CA GLN A 111 9.47 7.43 -11.31
C GLN A 111 10.42 7.94 -10.23
N HIS A 112 10.80 9.22 -10.23
CA HIS A 112 11.57 9.80 -9.13
C HIS A 112 10.77 9.83 -7.81
N GLY A 113 9.47 10.15 -7.87
CA GLY A 113 8.58 10.08 -6.71
C GLY A 113 8.45 8.65 -6.17
N GLN A 114 8.37 7.66 -7.07
CA GLN A 114 8.32 6.25 -6.69
C GLN A 114 9.64 5.78 -6.07
N ILE A 115 10.81 6.17 -6.61
CA ILE A 115 12.12 5.91 -5.96
C ILE A 115 12.12 6.44 -4.52
N SER A 116 11.67 7.69 -4.33
CA SER A 116 11.63 8.32 -3.01
C SER A 116 10.76 7.54 -2.04
N THR A 117 9.59 7.07 -2.48
CA THR A 117 8.69 6.21 -1.70
C THR A 117 9.35 4.88 -1.32
N MET A 118 9.95 4.18 -2.28
CA MET A 118 10.57 2.88 -2.06
C MET A 118 11.74 2.97 -1.07
N LEU A 119 12.61 3.98 -1.22
CA LEU A 119 13.71 4.23 -0.30
C LEU A 119 13.24 4.63 1.11
N ALA A 120 12.13 5.38 1.20
CA ALA A 120 11.54 5.74 2.48
C ALA A 120 11.02 4.50 3.23
N TRP A 121 10.39 3.55 2.54
CA TRP A 121 9.93 2.29 3.15
C TRP A 121 11.07 1.39 3.59
N LEU A 122 12.13 1.24 2.78
CA LEU A 122 13.34 0.52 3.20
C LEU A 122 13.90 1.11 4.51
N ARG A 123 13.97 2.44 4.61
CA ARG A 123 14.39 3.11 5.85
C ARG A 123 13.41 2.91 7.00
N GLU A 124 12.10 2.97 6.76
CA GLU A 124 11.05 2.71 7.76
C GLU A 124 11.21 1.31 8.37
N TRP A 125 11.58 0.33 7.56
CA TRP A 125 11.82 -1.06 7.98
C TRP A 125 13.25 -1.34 8.47
N ASN A 126 14.07 -0.29 8.61
CA ASN A 126 15.47 -0.39 9.03
C ASN A 126 16.30 -1.32 8.11
N LEU A 127 16.00 -1.31 6.81
CA LEU A 127 16.72 -2.04 5.77
C LEU A 127 17.64 -1.09 4.99
N SER A 128 18.76 -1.62 4.53
CA SER A 128 19.68 -0.88 3.68
C SER A 128 19.04 -0.59 2.30
N PRO A 129 19.25 0.61 1.71
CA PRO A 129 18.81 0.92 0.35
C PRO A 129 19.54 0.10 -0.72
N THR A 130 20.61 -0.60 -0.35
CA THR A 130 21.31 -1.57 -1.18
C THR A 130 21.27 -2.94 -0.51
N GLY A 131 21.20 -4.00 -1.32
CA GLY A 131 21.24 -5.39 -0.85
C GLY A 131 22.60 -6.03 -1.12
N SER A 132 22.90 -7.13 -0.42
CA SER A 132 24.07 -7.97 -0.71
C SER A 132 23.79 -9.06 -1.75
N GLN A 133 22.51 -9.31 -2.04
CA GLN A 133 22.10 -10.30 -3.03
C GLN A 133 22.24 -9.74 -4.46
N PRO A 134 22.47 -10.60 -5.47
CA PRO A 134 22.39 -10.19 -6.86
C PRO A 134 21.02 -9.59 -7.20
N ALA A 135 20.98 -8.71 -8.20
CA ALA A 135 19.72 -8.21 -8.74
C ALA A 135 18.80 -9.37 -9.15
N MET A 136 17.50 -9.19 -8.94
CA MET A 136 16.42 -10.15 -9.19
C MET A 136 16.47 -11.45 -8.36
N ALA A 137 17.40 -11.61 -7.41
CA ALA A 137 17.49 -12.81 -6.57
C ALA A 137 16.24 -13.06 -5.70
N TRP A 138 15.42 -12.02 -5.51
CA TRP A 138 14.16 -12.07 -4.77
C TRP A 138 13.00 -12.70 -5.57
N MET A 139 13.15 -12.83 -6.90
CA MET A 139 12.13 -13.39 -7.79
C MET A 139 12.53 -14.81 -8.24
N PRO A 140 11.79 -15.85 -7.83
CA PRO A 140 12.06 -17.22 -8.26
C PRO A 140 12.00 -17.38 -9.78
N GLY A 141 12.97 -18.09 -10.37
CA GLY A 141 13.02 -18.31 -11.83
C GLY A 141 13.54 -17.13 -12.64
N ALA A 142 13.98 -16.05 -11.99
CA ALA A 142 14.52 -14.85 -12.64
C ALA A 142 16.04 -14.91 -12.87
N GLU A 143 16.71 -16.03 -12.65
CA GLU A 143 18.17 -16.16 -12.75
C GLU A 143 18.70 -15.85 -14.16
N GLY A 144 17.89 -16.11 -15.20
CA GLY A 144 18.20 -15.78 -16.60
C GLY A 144 17.69 -14.41 -17.07
N SER A 145 16.98 -13.67 -16.20
CA SER A 145 16.38 -12.37 -16.52
C SER A 145 17.42 -11.24 -16.47
N VAL A 146 18.46 -11.39 -15.63
CA VAL A 146 19.58 -10.47 -15.58
C VAL A 146 20.60 -10.84 -16.65
N ARG A 147 20.84 -9.93 -17.60
CA ARG A 147 21.79 -10.13 -18.70
C ARG A 147 22.86 -9.06 -18.66
N ASN A 148 24.13 -9.48 -18.59
CA ASN A 148 25.26 -8.55 -18.46
C ASN A 148 25.13 -7.57 -17.28
N GLY A 149 24.56 -8.03 -16.16
CA GLY A 149 24.32 -7.22 -14.96
C GLY A 149 23.14 -6.25 -15.07
N LEU A 150 22.35 -6.32 -16.15
CA LEU A 150 21.18 -5.47 -16.36
C LEU A 150 19.90 -6.24 -16.07
N MET A 151 19.02 -5.65 -15.26
CA MET A 151 17.65 -6.11 -15.05
C MET A 151 16.83 -6.05 -16.36
N PRO A 152 15.73 -6.80 -16.45
CA PRO A 152 14.86 -6.80 -17.62
C PRO A 152 14.52 -5.40 -18.12
N GLY A 153 14.65 -5.19 -19.43
CA GLY A 153 14.28 -3.94 -20.09
C GLY A 153 15.27 -2.78 -19.94
N MET A 154 16.25 -2.85 -19.05
CA MET A 154 17.24 -1.77 -18.91
C MET A 154 18.07 -1.59 -20.18
N ALA A 155 18.28 -0.33 -20.54
CA ALA A 155 19.17 0.08 -21.61
C ALA A 155 20.63 -0.25 -21.25
N THR A 156 21.38 -0.70 -22.25
CA THR A 156 22.83 -0.93 -22.11
C THR A 156 23.61 0.39 -22.05
N PRO A 157 24.85 0.39 -21.54
CA PRO A 157 25.71 1.57 -21.59
C PRO A 157 25.87 2.16 -23.00
N ASP A 158 25.98 1.30 -24.02
CA ASP A 158 26.10 1.72 -25.42
C ASP A 158 24.80 2.35 -25.94
N GLN A 159 23.63 1.81 -25.56
CA GLN A 159 22.34 2.41 -25.89
C GLN A 159 22.18 3.78 -25.24
N LEU A 160 22.54 3.93 -23.96
CA LEU A 160 22.55 5.23 -23.28
C LEU A 160 23.54 6.21 -23.91
N ALA A 161 24.73 5.75 -24.32
CA ALA A 161 25.70 6.58 -25.03
C ALA A 161 25.19 7.03 -26.40
N THR A 162 24.44 6.18 -27.09
CA THR A 162 23.81 6.51 -28.38
C THR A 162 22.68 7.51 -28.17
N LEU A 163 21.82 7.29 -27.17
CA LEU A 163 20.73 8.21 -26.81
C LEU A 163 21.26 9.62 -26.50
N ARG A 164 22.34 9.74 -25.71
CA ARG A 164 22.95 11.04 -25.37
C ARG A 164 23.48 11.82 -26.57
N LYS A 165 23.82 11.13 -27.66
CA LYS A 165 24.34 11.75 -28.90
C LYS A 165 23.25 11.99 -29.94
N ALA A 166 22.08 11.40 -29.75
CA ALA A 166 20.98 11.49 -30.69
C ALA A 166 20.40 12.90 -30.67
N THR A 167 19.91 13.36 -31.82
CA THR A 167 19.32 14.69 -31.97
C THR A 167 18.08 14.63 -32.84
N GLY A 168 17.17 15.58 -32.64
CA GLY A 168 15.94 15.68 -33.42
C GLY A 168 15.15 14.38 -33.40
N LYS A 169 14.70 13.94 -34.57
CA LYS A 169 13.83 12.78 -34.71
C LYS A 169 14.46 11.47 -34.22
N ASP A 170 15.77 11.31 -34.40
CA ASP A 170 16.50 10.11 -33.97
C ASP A 170 16.58 10.02 -32.44
N LEU A 171 16.62 11.16 -31.75
CA LEU A 171 16.52 11.20 -30.28
C LEU A 171 15.16 10.69 -29.83
N ASP A 172 14.09 11.23 -30.43
CA ASP A 172 12.72 10.90 -30.06
C ASP A 172 12.43 9.41 -30.25
N ILE A 173 12.82 8.86 -31.40
CA ILE A 173 12.62 7.43 -31.70
C ILE A 173 13.42 6.55 -30.74
N GLN A 174 14.68 6.90 -30.45
CA GLN A 174 15.51 6.12 -29.53
C GLN A 174 14.97 6.16 -28.10
N TYR A 175 14.62 7.35 -27.60
CA TYR A 175 14.04 7.50 -26.27
C TYR A 175 12.77 6.65 -26.12
N LEU A 176 11.82 6.81 -27.05
CA LEU A 176 10.55 6.09 -27.00
C LEU A 176 10.76 4.58 -27.12
N THR A 177 11.67 4.13 -27.99
CA THR A 177 11.98 2.69 -28.16
C THR A 177 12.58 2.10 -26.89
N LEU A 178 13.56 2.78 -26.28
CA LEU A 178 14.21 2.33 -25.05
C LEU A 178 13.23 2.35 -23.89
N MET A 179 12.46 3.44 -23.71
CA MET A 179 11.50 3.56 -22.62
C MET A 179 10.39 2.52 -22.71
N ARG A 180 9.94 2.15 -23.93
CA ARG A 180 9.01 1.04 -24.13
C ARG A 180 9.56 -0.29 -23.60
N GLN A 181 10.80 -0.64 -23.96
CA GLN A 181 11.44 -1.87 -23.48
C GLN A 181 11.68 -1.84 -21.98
N HIS A 182 12.07 -0.67 -21.46
CA HIS A 182 12.24 -0.41 -20.04
C HIS A 182 10.94 -0.68 -19.28
N HIS A 183 9.81 -0.13 -19.74
CA HIS A 183 8.51 -0.36 -19.12
C HIS A 183 8.06 -1.82 -19.15
N LEU A 184 8.31 -2.55 -20.24
CA LEU A 184 8.00 -3.99 -20.27
C LEU A 184 8.77 -4.76 -19.20
N GLY A 185 10.04 -4.41 -18.98
CA GLY A 185 10.85 -4.95 -17.89
C GLY A 185 10.31 -4.55 -16.51
N GLY A 186 9.96 -3.28 -16.33
CA GLY A 186 9.39 -2.77 -15.08
C GLY A 186 8.05 -3.41 -14.72
N ILE A 187 7.18 -3.65 -15.71
CA ILE A 187 5.91 -4.38 -15.52
C ILE A 187 6.19 -5.83 -15.10
N HIS A 188 7.13 -6.50 -15.75
CA HIS A 188 7.50 -7.88 -15.38
C HIS A 188 7.99 -7.97 -13.92
N MET A 189 8.85 -7.03 -13.49
CA MET A 189 9.30 -6.94 -12.11
C MET A 189 8.13 -6.66 -11.15
N ALA A 190 7.26 -5.70 -11.46
CA ALA A 190 6.11 -5.36 -10.62
C ALA A 190 5.09 -6.51 -10.51
N GLN A 191 4.89 -7.28 -11.58
CA GLN A 191 4.05 -8.48 -11.54
C GLN A 191 4.64 -9.55 -10.63
N GLY A 192 5.95 -9.78 -10.66
CA GLY A 192 6.56 -10.76 -9.78
C GLY A 192 6.44 -10.41 -8.29
N VAL A 193 6.52 -9.14 -7.89
CA VAL A 193 6.28 -8.79 -6.47
C VAL A 193 4.80 -8.95 -6.08
N LEU A 194 3.87 -8.70 -7.01
CA LEU A 194 2.43 -8.95 -6.77
C LEU A 194 2.12 -10.44 -6.54
N GLU A 195 2.94 -11.35 -7.08
CA GLU A 195 2.79 -12.79 -6.86
C GLU A 195 3.43 -13.28 -5.54
N LEU A 196 4.36 -12.52 -4.97
CA LEU A 196 5.22 -12.97 -3.87
C LEU A 196 4.98 -12.26 -2.53
N SER A 197 4.33 -11.11 -2.54
CA SER A 197 4.18 -10.23 -1.37
C SER A 197 2.71 -10.04 -1.00
N ASP A 198 2.42 -10.10 0.30
CA ASP A 198 1.14 -9.67 0.88
C ASP A 198 1.23 -8.28 1.55
N GLU A 199 2.41 -7.63 1.53
CA GLU A 199 2.59 -6.27 2.08
C GLU A 199 1.81 -5.24 1.26
N GLU A 200 0.70 -4.74 1.81
CA GLU A 200 -0.26 -3.85 1.13
C GLU A 200 0.38 -2.59 0.54
N LYS A 201 1.38 -2.00 1.22
CA LYS A 201 2.09 -0.83 0.70
C LYS A 201 2.79 -1.17 -0.63
N VAL A 202 3.47 -2.32 -0.68
CA VAL A 202 4.28 -2.75 -1.82
C VAL A 202 3.39 -3.20 -2.97
N THR A 203 2.39 -4.03 -2.70
CA THR A 203 1.45 -4.51 -3.73
C THR A 203 0.62 -3.37 -4.32
N GLY A 204 0.17 -2.43 -3.48
CA GLY A 204 -0.51 -1.22 -3.92
C GLY A 204 0.36 -0.40 -4.89
N LEU A 205 1.62 -0.14 -4.53
CA LEU A 205 2.55 0.57 -5.40
C LEU A 205 2.81 -0.19 -6.71
N ALA A 206 3.10 -1.48 -6.65
CA ALA A 206 3.36 -2.31 -7.82
C ALA A 206 2.18 -2.32 -8.80
N GLN A 207 0.94 -2.38 -8.30
CA GLN A 207 -0.25 -2.29 -9.16
C GLN A 207 -0.36 -0.94 -9.87
N THR A 208 -0.02 0.17 -9.19
CA THR A 208 0.01 1.49 -9.85
C THR A 208 1.08 1.56 -10.93
N MET A 209 2.25 0.96 -10.70
CA MET A 209 3.33 0.87 -11.69
C MET A 209 2.91 0.06 -12.91
N VAL A 210 2.25 -1.09 -12.74
CA VAL A 210 1.75 -1.90 -13.87
C VAL A 210 0.77 -1.09 -14.72
N ASN A 211 -0.22 -0.44 -14.08
CA ASN A 211 -1.25 0.31 -14.78
C ASN A 211 -0.70 1.55 -15.49
N GLY A 212 0.19 2.29 -14.82
CA GLY A 212 0.84 3.48 -15.36
C GLY A 212 1.73 3.13 -16.56
N GLN A 213 2.66 2.21 -16.39
CA GLN A 213 3.60 1.82 -17.44
C GLN A 213 2.88 1.19 -18.65
N GLN A 214 1.79 0.44 -18.44
CA GLN A 214 1.01 -0.08 -19.55
C GLN A 214 0.32 1.03 -20.36
N SER A 215 -0.17 2.07 -19.68
CA SER A 215 -0.76 3.24 -20.32
C SER A 215 0.31 4.04 -21.08
N GLU A 216 1.49 4.22 -20.49
CA GLU A 216 2.64 4.88 -21.11
C GLU A 216 3.13 4.13 -22.35
N ILE A 217 3.19 2.79 -22.32
CA ILE A 217 3.52 1.97 -23.51
C ILE A 217 2.56 2.25 -24.67
N ASN A 218 1.25 2.34 -24.41
CA ASN A 218 0.25 2.60 -25.46
C ASN A 218 0.44 4.00 -26.08
N LEU A 219 0.76 4.99 -25.25
CA LEU A 219 1.07 6.34 -25.69
C LEU A 219 2.38 6.37 -26.50
N ILE A 220 3.43 5.71 -26.00
CA ILE A 220 4.72 5.56 -26.67
C ILE A 220 4.53 4.93 -28.06
N ASP A 221 3.77 3.85 -28.18
CA ASP A 221 3.50 3.17 -29.46
C ASP A 221 2.77 4.08 -30.45
N THR A 222 1.87 4.94 -29.95
CA THR A 222 1.19 5.94 -30.77
C THR A 222 2.16 7.01 -31.26
N MET A 223 3.02 7.52 -30.37
CA MET A 223 4.01 8.55 -30.68
C MET A 223 5.09 8.04 -31.65
N LEU A 224 5.58 6.82 -31.46
CA LEU A 224 6.55 6.18 -32.37
C LEU A 224 6.00 6.12 -33.79
N LYS A 225 4.76 5.62 -33.96
CA LYS A 225 4.12 5.55 -35.29
C LYS A 225 3.99 6.92 -35.93
N ARG A 226 3.51 7.93 -35.19
CA ARG A 226 3.37 9.31 -35.67
C ARG A 226 4.72 9.86 -36.13
N ILE A 227 5.75 9.73 -35.29
CA ILE A 227 7.08 10.27 -35.58
C ILE A 227 7.66 9.55 -36.79
N GLN A 228 7.63 8.22 -36.87
CA GLN A 228 8.19 7.48 -38.00
C GLN A 228 7.52 7.78 -39.35
N GLN A 229 6.27 8.25 -39.35
CA GLN A 229 5.51 8.55 -40.57
C GLN A 229 5.54 10.01 -41.01
N GLY A 230 5.81 10.95 -40.08
CA GLY A 230 6.07 12.36 -40.42
C GLY A 230 7.47 12.58 -40.95
#